data_AF-A0A841SYQ1-F1
#
_entry.id   AF-A0A841SYQ1-F1
#
_cell.length_a   1.000
_cell.length_b   1.000
_cell.length_c   1.000
_cell.angle_alpha   90.00
_cell.angle_beta   90.00
_cell.angle_gamma   90.00
#
_symmetry.space_group_name_H-M   'P 1'
#
loop_
_entity.id
_entity.type
_entity.pdbx_description
1 polymer ?
#
loop_
_entity_poly.entity_id
_entity_poly.type
_entity_poly.pdbx_seq_one_letter_code
_entity_poly.pdbx_strand_id
1 'polypeptide(L)'
;MSNLSMMELIEIKTLLLQAKALEKTIDDILNRDVAEHSRYTSFKDMALVYNNLANRAKTVMKFGNFYLLNTDGMKSPGNTVWPDAKNILESVLMSTRFLIVSLESQIDFVSEEIENIGNFLKTKLRNVIFDIPTKEKDIQNAIENLFIGRGFNKGIDYDRETGKFNYSGREYIPDFIIPKLRMCIEVKLLKESSKKSKIIEEINADITAYLKNYESILFVVYDIGIIRDEVEISRDIENHDGIKLIIVKH
;
A
#
# COMPACT_ATOMS: atom_id res chain seq x y z
N MET A 1 -8.08 15.69 10.06
CA MET A 1 -8.00 14.41 9.33
C MET A 1 -6.86 13.61 9.95
N SER A 2 -7.12 12.55 10.72
CA SER A 2 -6.05 11.76 11.33
C SER A 2 -5.36 10.89 10.28
N ASN A 3 -4.07 10.64 10.42
CA ASN A 3 -3.22 9.93 9.45
C ASN A 3 -3.25 8.41 9.71
N LEU A 4 -3.15 7.56 8.68
CA LEU A 4 -2.88 6.14 8.90
C LEU A 4 -1.39 5.95 9.19
N SER A 5 -1.08 5.35 10.33
CA SER A 5 0.24 4.98 10.80
C SER A 5 0.74 3.67 10.17
N MET A 6 2.04 3.41 10.33
CA MET A 6 2.68 2.16 9.90
C MET A 6 2.01 0.91 10.48
N MET A 7 1.61 0.97 11.75
CA MET A 7 0.96 -0.15 12.43
C MET A 7 -0.45 -0.39 11.86
N GLU A 8 -1.18 0.67 11.49
CA GLU A 8 -2.54 0.55 10.94
C GLU A 8 -2.54 -0.09 9.55
N LEU A 9 -1.59 0.23 8.66
CA LEU A 9 -1.55 -0.38 7.33
C LEU A 9 -1.10 -1.85 7.35
N ILE A 10 -0.14 -2.19 8.22
CA ILE A 10 0.25 -3.58 8.49
C ILE A 10 -0.95 -4.35 9.05
N GLU A 11 -1.70 -3.74 9.96
CA GLU A 11 -2.90 -4.33 10.52
C GLU A 11 -3.99 -4.54 9.45
N ILE A 12 -4.24 -3.56 8.57
CA ILE A 12 -5.19 -3.70 7.44
C ILE A 12 -4.80 -4.87 6.54
N LYS A 13 -3.52 -4.97 6.13
CA LYS A 13 -3.02 -6.08 5.30
C LYS A 13 -3.14 -7.43 6.03
N THR A 14 -2.84 -7.45 7.32
CA THR A 14 -2.97 -8.65 8.16
C THR A 14 -4.43 -9.09 8.27
N LEU A 15 -5.34 -8.15 8.53
CA LEU A 15 -6.78 -8.39 8.60
C LEU A 15 -7.32 -8.89 7.26
N LEU A 16 -6.85 -8.34 6.13
CA LEU A 16 -7.24 -8.78 4.79
C LEU A 16 -6.86 -10.24 4.55
N LEU A 17 -5.63 -10.63 4.88
CA LEU A 17 -5.18 -12.01 4.76
C LEU A 17 -5.99 -12.96 5.67
N GLN A 18 -6.26 -12.55 6.91
CA GLN A 18 -7.06 -13.33 7.86
C GLN A 18 -8.52 -13.48 7.39
N ALA A 19 -9.12 -12.41 6.85
CA ALA A 19 -10.47 -12.44 6.31
C ALA A 19 -10.57 -13.35 5.07
N LYS A 20 -9.58 -13.30 4.15
CA LYS A 20 -9.50 -14.23 3.00
C LYS A 20 -9.34 -15.68 3.44
N ALA A 21 -8.57 -15.94 4.50
CA ALA A 21 -8.45 -17.28 5.07
C ALA A 21 -9.78 -17.78 5.68
N LEU A 22 -10.51 -16.90 6.38
CA LEU A 22 -11.83 -17.22 6.93
C LEU A 22 -12.84 -17.50 5.80
N GLU A 23 -12.92 -16.63 4.79
CA GLU A 23 -13.76 -16.80 3.61
C GLU A 23 -13.54 -18.17 2.97
N LYS A 24 -12.28 -18.48 2.63
CA LYS A 24 -11.91 -19.76 2.02
C LYS A 24 -12.31 -20.95 2.89
N THR A 25 -12.08 -20.86 4.20
CA THR A 25 -12.45 -21.93 5.14
C THR A 25 -13.96 -22.18 5.15
N ILE A 26 -14.77 -21.11 5.12
CA ILE A 26 -16.23 -21.24 5.10
C ILE A 26 -16.70 -21.77 3.75
N ASP A 27 -16.15 -21.29 2.62
CA ASP A 27 -16.44 -21.81 1.28
C ASP A 27 -16.11 -23.32 1.19
N ASP A 28 -14.94 -23.74 1.70
CA ASP A 28 -14.55 -25.15 1.74
C ASP A 28 -15.50 -25.99 2.58
N ILE A 29 -16.00 -25.46 3.72
CA ILE A 29 -16.99 -26.13 4.56
C ILE A 29 -18.32 -26.27 3.82
N LEU A 30 -18.83 -25.20 3.22
CA LEU A 30 -20.12 -25.20 2.53
C LEU A 30 -20.12 -26.18 1.34
N ASN A 31 -18.99 -26.30 0.65
CA ASN A 31 -18.84 -27.14 -0.55
C ASN A 31 -18.32 -28.56 -0.27
N ARG A 32 -18.02 -28.94 0.99
CA ARG A 32 -17.46 -30.25 1.32
C ARG A 32 -18.46 -31.38 1.07
N ASP A 33 -18.02 -32.50 0.50
CA ASP A 33 -18.85 -33.69 0.32
C ASP A 33 -18.95 -34.54 1.62
N VAL A 34 -19.69 -34.01 2.60
CA VAL A 34 -20.01 -34.66 3.88
C VAL A 34 -21.50 -34.43 4.20
N ALA A 35 -22.16 -35.35 4.91
CA ALA A 35 -23.55 -35.21 5.33
C ALA A 35 -23.84 -33.83 5.97
N GLU A 36 -24.89 -33.15 5.50
CA GLU A 36 -25.18 -31.75 5.84
C GLU A 36 -25.30 -31.51 7.34
N HIS A 37 -25.88 -32.45 8.09
CA HIS A 37 -26.06 -32.36 9.54
C HIS A 37 -24.74 -32.28 10.33
N SER A 38 -23.62 -32.73 9.76
CA SER A 38 -22.30 -32.72 10.41
C SER A 38 -21.37 -31.65 9.83
N ARG A 39 -21.79 -30.99 8.75
CA ARG A 39 -20.96 -30.06 7.97
C ARG A 39 -20.83 -28.70 8.65
N TYR A 40 -21.91 -28.19 9.22
CA TYR A 40 -22.02 -26.79 9.66
C TYR A 40 -21.74 -26.58 11.15
N THR A 41 -21.07 -27.52 11.83
CA THR A 41 -20.94 -27.52 13.30
C THR A 41 -20.11 -26.37 13.86
N SER A 42 -19.24 -25.75 13.07
CA SER A 42 -18.36 -24.65 13.47
C SER A 42 -18.97 -23.25 13.30
N PHE A 43 -20.27 -23.13 12.96
CA PHE A 43 -20.91 -21.85 12.62
C PHE A 43 -20.70 -20.75 13.68
N LYS A 44 -20.79 -21.10 14.97
CA LYS A 44 -20.62 -20.15 16.08
C LYS A 44 -19.18 -19.68 16.20
N ASP A 45 -18.22 -20.58 16.03
CA ASP A 45 -16.80 -20.24 16.07
C ASP A 45 -16.41 -19.31 14.92
N MET A 46 -16.91 -19.59 13.71
CA MET A 46 -16.67 -18.73 12.54
C MET A 46 -17.28 -17.34 12.72
N ALA A 47 -18.48 -17.24 13.31
CA ALA A 47 -19.10 -15.96 13.63
C ALA A 47 -18.29 -15.16 14.67
N LEU A 48 -17.70 -15.83 15.68
CA LEU A 48 -16.81 -15.20 16.66
C LEU A 48 -15.52 -14.70 16.02
N VAL A 49 -14.90 -15.51 15.14
CA VAL A 49 -13.70 -15.12 14.39
C VAL A 49 -14.00 -13.89 13.53
N TYR A 50 -15.12 -13.90 12.78
CA TYR A 50 -15.53 -12.73 12.01
C TYR A 50 -15.71 -11.49 12.88
N ASN A 51 -16.45 -11.57 13.99
CA ASN A 51 -16.66 -10.43 14.88
C ASN A 51 -15.34 -9.88 15.43
N ASN A 52 -14.35 -10.74 15.71
CA ASN A 52 -13.02 -10.30 16.12
C ASN A 52 -12.33 -9.50 15.01
N LEU A 53 -12.33 -10.02 13.77
CA LEU A 53 -11.76 -9.33 12.61
C LEU A 53 -12.45 -7.98 12.34
N ALA A 54 -13.78 -7.97 12.37
CA ALA A 54 -14.59 -6.77 12.17
C ALA A 54 -14.33 -5.70 13.24
N ASN A 55 -14.18 -6.10 14.51
CA ASN A 55 -13.85 -5.17 15.59
C ASN A 55 -12.44 -4.59 15.46
N ARG A 56 -11.45 -5.40 15.08
CA ARG A 56 -10.10 -4.90 14.79
C ARG A 56 -10.12 -3.95 13.59
N ALA A 57 -10.84 -4.30 12.52
CA ALA A 57 -11.01 -3.42 11.36
C ALA A 57 -11.59 -2.05 11.74
N LYS A 58 -12.60 -2.00 12.63
CA LYS A 58 -13.17 -0.73 13.14
C LYS A 58 -12.15 0.20 13.79
N THR A 59 -11.07 -0.34 14.36
CA THR A 59 -10.03 0.48 15.01
C THR A 59 -9.07 1.15 14.04
N VAL A 60 -8.92 0.61 12.82
CA VAL A 60 -7.95 1.08 11.82
C VAL A 60 -8.62 1.66 10.57
N MET A 61 -9.90 1.36 10.35
CA MET A 61 -10.69 1.86 9.23
C MET A 61 -11.55 3.04 9.65
N LYS A 62 -11.44 4.15 8.92
CA LYS A 62 -12.23 5.37 9.17
C LYS A 62 -13.63 5.33 8.57
N PHE A 63 -13.81 4.50 7.55
CA PHE A 63 -15.05 4.36 6.80
C PHE A 63 -15.30 2.87 6.58
N GLY A 64 -16.58 2.47 6.61
CA GLY A 64 -17.00 1.08 6.52
C GLY A 64 -17.95 0.72 7.65
N ASN A 65 -19.12 0.19 7.29
CA ASN A 65 -20.06 -0.35 8.26
C ASN A 65 -19.83 -1.85 8.38
N PHE A 66 -19.15 -2.26 9.45
CA PHE A 66 -18.95 -3.68 9.74
C PHE A 66 -20.07 -4.15 10.67
N TYR A 67 -20.99 -4.91 10.08
CA TYR A 67 -22.02 -5.64 10.82
C TYR A 67 -21.35 -6.59 11.82
N LEU A 68 -21.94 -6.77 13.00
CA LEU A 68 -21.50 -7.77 13.97
C LEU A 68 -22.63 -8.77 14.16
N LEU A 69 -22.32 -10.06 14.14
CA LEU A 69 -23.29 -11.10 14.40
C LEU A 69 -23.60 -11.17 15.91
N ASN A 70 -24.85 -11.44 16.28
CA ASN A 70 -25.22 -11.68 17.66
C ASN A 70 -24.78 -13.10 18.10
N THR A 71 -23.51 -13.24 18.47
CA THR A 71 -22.91 -14.52 18.87
C THR A 71 -23.37 -15.00 20.25
N ASP A 72 -23.79 -14.09 21.12
CA ASP A 72 -24.28 -14.42 22.47
C ASP A 72 -25.64 -15.13 22.41
N GLY A 73 -26.48 -14.74 21.45
CA GLY A 73 -27.76 -15.38 21.16
C GLY A 73 -27.66 -16.71 20.41
N MET A 74 -26.47 -17.11 19.94
CA MET A 74 -26.31 -18.35 19.17
C MET A 74 -26.33 -19.59 20.08
N LYS A 75 -27.21 -20.53 19.75
CA LYS A 75 -27.25 -21.87 20.35
C LYS A 75 -25.96 -22.64 20.03
N SER A 76 -25.67 -23.68 20.81
CA SER A 76 -24.55 -24.57 20.55
C SER A 76 -24.83 -25.51 19.36
N PRO A 77 -23.79 -26.14 18.76
CA PRO A 77 -23.96 -27.04 17.62
C PRO A 77 -24.92 -28.21 17.91
N GLY A 78 -24.91 -28.76 19.12
CA GLY A 78 -25.84 -29.81 19.53
C GLY A 78 -27.30 -29.36 19.70
N ASN A 79 -27.56 -28.05 19.72
CA ASN A 79 -28.88 -27.46 19.95
C ASN A 79 -29.38 -26.62 18.76
N THR A 80 -28.71 -26.71 17.62
CA THR A 80 -29.02 -25.93 16.41
C THR A 80 -29.32 -26.89 15.26
N VAL A 81 -30.45 -26.69 14.58
CA VAL A 81 -30.75 -27.50 13.39
C VAL A 81 -29.86 -27.06 12.24
N TRP A 82 -29.49 -28.02 11.38
CA TRP A 82 -28.52 -27.78 10.32
C TRP A 82 -28.89 -26.63 9.35
N PRO A 83 -30.18 -26.34 9.02
CA PRO A 83 -30.50 -25.20 8.17
C PRO A 83 -30.15 -23.86 8.83
N ASP A 84 -30.40 -23.73 10.13
CA ASP A 84 -30.06 -22.51 10.89
C ASP A 84 -28.54 -22.33 10.97
N ALA A 85 -27.80 -23.42 11.23
CA ALA A 85 -26.34 -23.40 11.24
C ALA A 85 -25.76 -23.00 9.87
N LYS A 86 -26.35 -23.51 8.78
CA LYS A 86 -25.99 -23.15 7.40
C LYS A 86 -26.26 -21.67 7.12
N ASN A 87 -27.45 -21.18 7.46
CA ASN A 87 -27.83 -19.77 7.28
C ASN A 87 -26.87 -18.83 8.03
N ILE A 88 -26.44 -19.21 9.23
CA ILE A 88 -25.43 -18.44 9.98
C ILE A 88 -24.10 -18.45 9.23
N LEU A 89 -23.60 -19.60 8.77
CA LEU A 89 -22.35 -19.66 7.99
C LEU A 89 -22.40 -18.84 6.70
N GLU A 90 -23.50 -18.91 5.95
CA GLU A 90 -23.71 -18.10 4.75
C GLU A 90 -23.72 -16.59 5.08
N SER A 91 -24.30 -16.22 6.22
CA SER A 91 -24.27 -14.83 6.72
C SER A 91 -22.86 -14.38 7.12
N VAL A 92 -22.09 -15.25 7.77
CA VAL A 92 -20.68 -14.98 8.11
C VAL A 92 -19.85 -14.83 6.84
N LEU A 93 -20.04 -15.70 5.85
CA LEU A 93 -19.35 -15.63 4.56
C LEU A 93 -19.60 -14.31 3.85
N MET A 94 -20.88 -13.93 3.70
CA MET A 94 -21.27 -12.65 3.11
C MET A 94 -20.63 -11.47 3.86
N SER A 95 -20.70 -11.47 5.19
CA SER A 95 -20.15 -10.39 6.02
C SER A 95 -18.62 -10.32 5.91
N THR A 96 -17.95 -11.47 5.76
CA THR A 96 -16.50 -11.58 5.57
C THR A 96 -16.09 -11.04 4.21
N ARG A 97 -16.84 -11.35 3.13
CA ARG A 97 -16.62 -10.79 1.79
C ARG A 97 -16.76 -9.27 1.77
N PHE A 98 -17.76 -8.70 2.45
CA PHE A 98 -17.88 -7.25 2.59
C PHE A 98 -16.71 -6.62 3.33
N LEU A 99 -16.20 -7.28 4.38
CA LEU A 99 -15.00 -6.84 5.09
C LEU A 99 -13.77 -6.87 4.17
N ILE A 100 -13.58 -7.93 3.38
CA ILE A 100 -12.48 -8.04 2.40
C ILE A 100 -12.51 -6.87 1.42
N VAL A 101 -13.65 -6.62 0.77
CA VAL A 101 -13.80 -5.51 -0.20
C VAL A 101 -13.51 -4.16 0.44
N SER A 102 -13.94 -3.96 1.69
CA SER A 102 -13.68 -2.71 2.41
C SER A 102 -12.18 -2.51 2.68
N LEU A 103 -11.49 -3.58 3.08
CA LEU A 103 -10.03 -3.55 3.33
C LEU A 103 -9.24 -3.35 2.02
N GLU A 104 -9.66 -3.98 0.92
CA GLU A 104 -9.03 -3.83 -0.40
C GLU A 104 -9.18 -2.41 -0.94
N SER A 105 -10.38 -1.83 -0.88
CA SER A 105 -10.64 -0.47 -1.34
C SER A 105 -9.74 0.57 -0.67
N GLN A 106 -9.41 0.38 0.61
CA GLN A 106 -8.51 1.28 1.33
C GLN A 106 -7.06 1.18 0.82
N ILE A 107 -6.62 -0.01 0.41
CA ILE A 107 -5.29 -0.24 -0.18
C ILE A 107 -5.26 0.37 -1.58
N ASP A 108 -6.29 0.14 -2.40
CA ASP A 108 -6.38 0.66 -3.75
C ASP A 108 -6.32 2.19 -3.78
N PHE A 109 -7.02 2.87 -2.86
CA PHE A 109 -6.95 4.32 -2.73
C PHE A 109 -5.52 4.84 -2.47
N VAL A 110 -4.73 4.14 -1.66
CA VAL A 110 -3.31 4.52 -1.41
C VAL A 110 -2.51 4.37 -2.70
N SER A 111 -2.70 3.26 -3.43
CA SER A 111 -2.05 3.01 -4.71
C SER A 111 -2.39 4.06 -5.78
N GLU A 112 -3.65 4.48 -5.87
CA GLU A 112 -4.10 5.55 -6.78
C GLU A 112 -3.47 6.90 -6.43
N GLU A 113 -3.38 7.26 -5.15
CA GLU A 113 -2.74 8.51 -4.73
C GLU A 113 -1.24 8.55 -5.03
N ILE A 114 -0.56 7.42 -4.85
CA ILE A 114 0.83 7.21 -5.28
C ILE A 114 0.95 7.42 -6.79
N GLU A 115 0.00 6.88 -7.55
CA GLU A 115 -0.03 7.03 -8.99
C GLU A 115 -0.19 8.50 -9.40
N ASN A 116 -1.13 9.19 -8.77
CA ASN A 116 -1.46 10.60 -8.98
C ASN A 116 -0.26 11.52 -8.73
N ILE A 117 0.52 11.28 -7.67
CA ILE A 117 1.74 12.04 -7.39
C ILE A 117 2.79 11.81 -8.47
N GLY A 118 3.04 10.55 -8.85
CA GLY A 118 3.97 10.22 -9.93
C GLY A 118 3.57 10.88 -11.26
N ASN A 119 2.29 10.82 -11.63
CA ASN A 119 1.76 11.42 -12.85
C ASN A 119 1.84 12.96 -12.81
N PHE A 120 1.57 13.56 -11.65
CA PHE A 120 1.71 15.00 -11.44
C PHE A 120 3.16 15.46 -11.63
N LEU A 121 4.13 14.80 -10.99
CA LEU A 121 5.54 15.13 -11.16
C LEU A 121 6.00 14.91 -12.60
N LYS A 122 5.63 13.77 -13.22
CA LYS A 122 5.97 13.46 -14.61
C LYS A 122 5.50 14.55 -15.59
N THR A 123 4.31 15.11 -15.36
CA THR A 123 3.71 16.11 -16.26
C THR A 123 4.11 17.55 -15.97
N LYS A 124 4.54 17.87 -14.74
CA LYS A 124 4.80 19.27 -14.32
C LYS A 124 6.26 19.59 -14.07
N LEU A 125 7.09 18.62 -13.71
CA LEU A 125 8.48 18.85 -13.28
C LEU A 125 9.33 19.53 -14.35
N ARG A 126 9.18 19.15 -15.61
CA ARG A 126 9.90 19.81 -16.72
C ARG A 126 9.57 21.30 -16.83
N ASN A 127 8.32 21.68 -16.59
CA ASN A 127 7.82 23.04 -16.82
C ASN A 127 8.34 24.06 -15.80
N VAL A 128 8.83 23.58 -14.65
CA VAL A 128 9.36 24.43 -13.57
C VAL A 128 10.89 24.49 -13.55
N ILE A 129 11.57 23.73 -14.41
CA ILE A 129 13.02 23.70 -14.55
C ILE A 129 13.39 24.41 -15.84
N PHE A 130 13.84 25.66 -15.75
CA PHE A 130 14.16 26.49 -16.92
C PHE A 130 15.53 26.16 -17.52
N ASP A 131 16.55 26.08 -16.67
CA ASP A 131 17.92 25.74 -17.06
C ASP A 131 18.19 24.25 -16.89
N ILE A 132 19.15 23.71 -17.66
CA ILE A 132 19.60 22.32 -17.50
C ILE A 132 20.13 22.15 -16.07
N PRO A 133 19.53 21.27 -15.25
CA PRO A 133 19.93 21.10 -13.86
C PRO A 133 21.35 20.54 -13.78
N THR A 134 22.12 21.04 -12.80
CA THR A 134 23.53 20.63 -12.64
C THR A 134 23.68 19.58 -11.54
N LYS A 135 22.75 19.53 -10.60
CA LYS A 135 22.74 18.64 -9.43
C LYS A 135 21.31 18.22 -9.10
N GLU A 136 21.16 17.09 -8.41
CA GLU A 136 19.85 16.57 -7.97
C GLU A 136 19.08 17.57 -7.11
N LYS A 137 19.80 18.37 -6.30
CA LYS A 137 19.21 19.44 -5.49
C LYS A 137 18.41 20.46 -6.31
N ASP A 138 18.77 20.71 -7.57
CA ASP A 138 18.02 21.63 -8.43
C ASP A 138 16.63 21.05 -8.76
N ILE A 139 16.56 19.74 -8.99
CA ILE A 139 15.31 19.00 -9.25
C ILE A 139 14.50 18.84 -7.97
N GLN A 140 15.14 18.54 -6.84
CA GLN A 140 14.47 18.50 -5.54
C GLN A 140 13.80 19.84 -5.21
N ASN A 141 14.48 20.96 -5.43
CA ASN A 141 13.89 22.29 -5.23
C ASN A 141 12.65 22.50 -6.14
N ALA A 142 12.71 22.03 -7.38
CA ALA A 142 11.59 22.08 -8.30
C ALA A 142 10.40 21.22 -7.84
N ILE A 143 10.65 20.01 -7.34
CA ILE A 143 9.62 19.14 -6.73
C ILE A 143 9.00 19.81 -5.50
N GLU A 144 9.81 20.38 -4.61
CA GLU A 144 9.32 21.07 -3.40
C GLU A 144 8.41 22.26 -3.79
N ASN A 145 8.80 23.04 -4.79
CA ASN A 145 7.98 24.13 -5.33
C ASN A 145 6.65 23.63 -5.93
N LEU A 146 6.66 22.49 -6.62
CA LEU A 146 5.44 21.88 -7.16
C LEU A 146 4.50 21.40 -6.06
N PHE A 147 5.04 20.79 -5.00
CA PHE A 147 4.25 20.38 -3.83
C PHE A 147 3.61 21.59 -3.15
N ILE A 148 4.39 22.63 -2.86
CA ILE A 148 3.86 23.88 -2.29
C ILE A 148 2.78 24.48 -3.21
N GLY A 149 3.04 24.55 -4.52
CA GLY A 149 2.09 25.07 -5.51
C GLY A 149 0.80 24.24 -5.64
N ARG A 150 0.85 22.94 -5.30
CA ARG A 150 -0.31 22.04 -5.21
C ARG A 150 -1.05 22.16 -3.86
N GLY A 151 -0.54 22.93 -2.91
CA GLY A 151 -1.12 23.14 -1.59
C GLY A 151 -0.66 22.13 -0.52
N PHE A 152 0.43 21.38 -0.77
CA PHE A 152 0.99 20.48 0.23
C PHE A 152 1.76 21.28 1.28
N ASN A 153 1.59 20.90 2.54
CA ASN A 153 2.24 21.55 3.67
C ASN A 153 3.41 20.69 4.19
N LYS A 154 4.59 21.31 4.29
CA LYS A 154 5.77 20.68 4.88
C LYS A 154 5.53 20.37 6.36
N GLY A 155 5.92 19.18 6.83
CA GLY A 155 5.67 18.68 8.18
C GLY A 155 4.27 18.11 8.41
N ILE A 156 3.40 18.13 7.39
CA ILE A 156 2.04 17.57 7.46
C ILE A 156 1.80 16.58 6.31
N ASP A 157 2.01 17.03 5.08
CA ASP A 157 1.77 16.26 3.86
C ASP A 157 3.06 15.60 3.36
N TYR A 158 4.18 16.31 3.46
CA TYR A 158 5.50 15.81 3.12
C TYR A 158 6.58 16.40 4.03
N ASP A 159 7.73 15.73 4.09
CA ASP A 159 8.96 16.31 4.61
C ASP A 159 10.12 16.05 3.64
N ARG A 160 11.17 16.86 3.75
CA ARG A 160 12.36 16.81 2.88
C ARG A 160 13.59 16.44 3.69
N GLU A 161 14.42 15.54 3.17
CA GLU A 161 15.69 15.12 3.78
C GLU A 161 15.54 14.69 5.26
N THR A 162 14.43 14.00 5.57
CA THR A 162 14.10 13.50 6.92
C THR A 162 13.73 12.02 6.86
N GLY A 163 13.57 11.39 8.02
CA GLY A 163 13.34 9.95 8.11
C GLY A 163 14.64 9.15 8.01
N LYS A 164 15.72 9.67 8.60
CA LYS A 164 17.02 9.02 8.65
C LYS A 164 16.93 7.65 9.33
N PHE A 165 17.58 6.65 8.74
CA PHE A 165 17.71 5.34 9.37
C PHE A 165 19.03 4.68 9.00
N ASN A 166 19.47 3.75 9.85
CA ASN A 166 20.68 2.98 9.63
C ASN A 166 20.33 1.63 9.00
N TYR A 167 20.99 1.30 7.89
CA TYR A 167 20.89 -0.01 7.27
C TYR A 167 22.28 -0.49 6.87
N SER A 168 22.65 -1.70 7.31
CA SER A 168 23.96 -2.31 7.03
C SER A 168 25.16 -1.39 7.31
N GLY A 169 25.08 -0.60 8.41
CA GLY A 169 26.14 0.32 8.83
C GLY A 169 26.25 1.62 8.03
N ARG A 170 25.31 1.91 7.13
CA ARG A 170 25.19 3.19 6.40
C ARG A 170 23.93 3.94 6.84
N GLU A 171 24.04 5.27 6.90
CA GLU A 171 22.90 6.17 7.09
C GLU A 171 22.23 6.40 5.72
N TYR A 172 20.92 6.22 5.66
CA TYR A 172 20.10 6.50 4.48
C TYR A 172 19.09 7.60 4.80
N ILE A 173 18.89 8.51 3.85
CA ILE A 173 18.00 9.66 3.97
C ILE A 173 17.31 9.86 2.62
N PRO A 174 15.99 9.59 2.51
CA PRO A 174 15.27 9.90 1.28
C PRO A 174 15.18 11.41 1.05
N ASP A 175 15.11 11.80 -0.22
CA ASP A 175 14.95 13.21 -0.58
C ASP A 175 13.63 13.79 -0.07
N PHE A 176 12.54 13.04 -0.25
CA PHE A 176 11.24 13.37 0.35
C PHE A 176 10.57 12.15 0.95
N ILE A 177 9.74 12.41 1.95
CA ILE A 177 8.81 11.42 2.50
C ILE A 177 7.40 11.98 2.41
N ILE A 178 6.44 11.11 2.10
CA ILE A 178 5.00 11.40 2.16
C ILE A 178 4.42 10.42 3.18
N PRO A 179 4.42 10.78 4.49
CA PRO A 179 4.12 9.84 5.56
C PRO A 179 2.74 9.18 5.41
N LYS A 180 1.74 9.93 4.94
CA LYS A 180 0.36 9.47 4.74
C LYS A 180 0.25 8.32 3.73
N LEU A 181 1.15 8.25 2.76
CA LEU A 181 1.21 7.19 1.74
C LEU A 181 2.29 6.17 2.03
N ARG A 182 3.03 6.32 3.15
CA ARG A 182 4.21 5.52 3.51
C ARG A 182 5.18 5.37 2.33
N MET A 183 5.30 6.46 1.58
CA MET A 183 6.12 6.58 0.40
C MET A 183 7.33 7.44 0.71
N CYS A 184 8.48 7.09 0.14
CA CYS A 184 9.56 8.03 -0.08
C CYS A 184 9.74 8.34 -1.57
N ILE A 185 10.36 9.49 -1.84
CA ILE A 185 10.72 9.93 -3.19
C ILE A 185 12.22 10.11 -3.21
N GLU A 186 12.86 9.57 -4.24
CA GLU A 186 14.30 9.64 -4.46
C GLU A 186 14.56 10.22 -5.85
N VAL A 187 15.38 11.25 -5.94
CA VAL A 187 15.65 11.97 -7.18
C VAL A 187 17.03 11.58 -7.72
N LYS A 188 17.09 11.19 -9.00
CA LYS A 188 18.36 10.96 -9.70
C LYS A 188 18.47 11.84 -10.93
N LEU A 189 19.66 12.36 -11.20
CA LEU A 189 19.95 13.18 -12.37
C LEU A 189 20.88 12.46 -13.34
N LEU A 190 20.38 12.13 -14.53
CA LEU A 190 21.15 11.51 -15.60
C LEU A 190 21.60 12.56 -16.64
N LYS A 191 22.88 12.93 -16.57
CA LYS A 191 23.51 13.88 -17.52
C LYS A 191 24.40 13.25 -18.58
N GLU A 192 24.90 12.05 -18.31
CA GLU A 192 25.92 11.41 -19.15
C GLU A 192 25.59 9.92 -19.29
N SER A 193 25.75 9.38 -20.49
CA SER A 193 25.52 7.95 -20.77
C SER A 193 26.39 7.03 -19.91
N SER A 194 27.62 7.46 -19.59
CA SER A 194 28.56 6.76 -18.70
C SER A 194 28.03 6.56 -17.27
N LYS A 195 27.05 7.37 -16.84
CA LYS A 195 26.49 7.32 -15.49
C LYS A 195 25.24 6.44 -15.38
N LYS A 196 24.67 5.96 -16.51
CA LYS A 196 23.44 5.15 -16.52
C LYS A 196 23.54 3.95 -15.59
N SER A 197 24.58 3.12 -15.73
CA SER A 197 24.74 1.91 -14.90
C SER A 197 24.92 2.25 -13.42
N LYS A 198 25.67 3.32 -13.10
CA LYS A 198 25.88 3.77 -11.72
C LYS A 198 24.57 4.21 -11.06
N ILE A 199 23.71 4.93 -11.80
CA ILE A 199 22.39 5.33 -11.29
C ILE A 199 21.51 4.11 -11.03
N ILE A 200 21.53 3.10 -11.91
CA ILE A 200 20.77 1.86 -11.72
C ILE A 200 21.28 1.10 -10.48
N GLU A 201 22.59 1.03 -10.26
CA GLU A 201 23.18 0.44 -9.06
C GLU A 201 22.76 1.18 -7.78
N GLU A 202 22.77 2.52 -7.80
CA GLU A 202 22.31 3.35 -6.68
C GLU A 202 20.83 3.12 -6.40
N ILE A 203 19.97 3.11 -7.43
CA ILE A 203 18.53 2.83 -7.31
C ILE A 203 18.31 1.46 -6.64
N ASN A 204 19.01 0.41 -7.07
CA ASN A 204 18.85 -0.94 -6.49
C ASN A 204 19.30 -1.01 -5.02
N ALA A 205 20.36 -0.27 -4.66
CA ALA A 205 20.79 -0.17 -3.27
C ALA A 205 19.73 0.56 -2.42
N ASP A 206 19.18 1.66 -2.94
CA ASP A 206 18.14 2.46 -2.30
C ASP A 206 16.85 1.63 -2.12
N ILE A 207 16.43 0.85 -3.12
CA ILE A 207 15.30 -0.09 -3.02
C ILE A 207 15.48 -1.03 -1.82
N THR A 208 16.65 -1.64 -1.71
CA THR A 208 16.95 -2.62 -0.66
C THR A 208 16.87 -2.00 0.75
N ALA A 209 17.32 -0.76 0.90
CA ALA A 209 17.31 -0.04 2.16
C ALA A 209 15.93 0.54 2.50
N TYR A 210 15.32 1.28 1.58
CA TYR A 210 14.08 2.04 1.82
C TYR A 210 12.87 1.13 2.03
N LEU A 211 12.77 -0.03 1.37
CA LEU A 211 11.67 -0.99 1.59
C LEU A 211 11.63 -1.59 3.01
N LYS A 212 12.62 -1.32 3.87
CA LYS A 212 12.56 -1.67 5.29
C LYS A 212 11.64 -0.75 6.10
N ASN A 213 11.46 0.49 5.65
CA ASN A 213 10.75 1.53 6.39
C ASN A 213 9.54 2.07 5.62
N TYR A 214 9.60 2.06 4.29
CA TYR A 214 8.56 2.54 3.38
C TYR A 214 7.92 1.38 2.64
N GLU A 215 6.63 1.49 2.33
CA GLU A 215 5.93 0.50 1.50
C GLU A 215 6.00 0.83 0.03
N SER A 216 6.37 2.06 -0.30
CA SER A 216 6.51 2.48 -1.69
C SER A 216 7.65 3.47 -1.87
N ILE A 217 8.26 3.42 -3.03
CA ILE A 217 9.37 4.30 -3.43
C ILE A 217 9.02 4.85 -4.82
N LEU A 218 9.01 6.17 -4.93
CA LEU A 218 8.90 6.86 -6.21
C LEU A 218 10.29 7.39 -6.61
N PHE A 219 10.90 6.74 -7.60
CA PHE A 219 12.11 7.25 -8.23
C PHE A 219 11.76 8.29 -9.29
N VAL A 220 12.38 9.45 -9.20
CA VAL A 220 12.27 10.53 -10.19
C VAL A 220 13.60 10.66 -10.89
N VAL A 221 13.72 10.06 -12.08
CA VAL A 221 14.91 10.18 -12.92
C VAL A 221 14.71 11.34 -13.89
N TYR A 222 15.49 12.39 -13.70
CA TYR A 222 15.54 13.51 -14.64
C TYR A 222 16.62 13.24 -15.70
N ASP A 223 16.20 13.12 -16.96
CA ASP A 223 17.05 12.73 -18.07
C ASP A 223 17.24 13.89 -19.05
N ILE A 224 18.49 14.24 -19.36
CA ILE A 224 18.79 15.31 -20.34
C ILE A 224 18.84 14.82 -21.79
N GLY A 225 18.29 13.63 -22.08
CA GLY A 225 18.21 13.04 -23.42
C GLY A 225 19.09 11.81 -23.63
N ILE A 226 19.50 11.13 -22.55
CA ILE A 226 20.32 9.92 -22.58
C ILE A 226 19.45 8.67 -22.76
N ILE A 227 18.26 8.63 -22.15
CA ILE A 227 17.39 7.45 -22.17
C ILE A 227 16.58 7.41 -23.47
N ARG A 228 16.85 6.39 -24.28
CA ARG A 228 16.11 6.09 -25.51
C ARG A 228 14.91 5.19 -25.27
N ASP A 229 15.12 4.09 -24.54
CA ASP A 229 14.08 3.13 -24.18
C ASP A 229 13.70 3.31 -22.71
N GLU A 230 12.59 4.00 -22.47
CA GLU A 230 12.04 4.19 -21.12
C GLU A 230 11.39 2.90 -20.60
N VAL A 231 10.85 2.08 -21.49
CA VAL A 231 10.06 0.89 -21.12
C VAL A 231 10.97 -0.20 -20.56
N GLU A 232 12.12 -0.42 -21.18
CA GLU A 232 13.13 -1.36 -20.68
C GLU A 232 13.58 -1.00 -19.26
N ILE A 233 13.98 0.26 -19.03
CA ILE A 233 14.47 0.72 -17.73
C ILE A 233 13.38 0.66 -16.66
N SER A 234 12.16 1.10 -16.99
CA SER A 234 11.03 1.02 -16.06
C SER A 234 10.74 -0.41 -15.66
N ARG A 235 10.70 -1.36 -16.60
CA ARG A 235 10.46 -2.78 -16.27
C ARG A 235 11.53 -3.34 -15.34
N ASP A 236 12.80 -3.08 -15.60
CA ASP A 236 13.89 -3.62 -14.79
C ASP A 236 13.82 -3.14 -13.32
N ILE A 237 13.48 -1.87 -13.11
CA ILE A 237 13.42 -1.23 -11.79
C ILE A 237 12.09 -1.53 -11.07
N GLU A 238 10.97 -1.53 -11.79
CA GLU A 238 9.62 -1.75 -11.24
C GLU A 238 9.27 -3.24 -11.07
N ASN A 239 10.24 -4.16 -11.18
CA ASN A 239 10.02 -5.59 -10.94
C ASN A 239 9.71 -5.95 -9.47
N HIS A 240 9.75 -4.98 -8.57
CA HIS A 240 9.43 -5.14 -7.15
C HIS A 240 8.15 -4.38 -6.78
N ASP A 241 7.28 -5.03 -6.00
CA ASP A 241 6.07 -4.39 -5.46
C ASP A 241 6.42 -3.12 -4.67
N GLY A 242 5.63 -2.07 -4.88
CA GLY A 242 5.82 -0.77 -4.23
C GLY A 242 6.87 0.13 -4.89
N ILE A 243 7.52 -0.30 -5.97
CA ILE A 243 8.46 0.57 -6.72
C ILE A 243 7.73 1.24 -7.88
N LYS A 244 7.93 2.55 -8.03
CA LYS A 244 7.50 3.31 -9.20
C LYS A 244 8.66 4.17 -9.71
N LEU A 245 8.88 4.15 -11.01
CA LEU A 245 9.88 4.97 -11.70
C LEU A 245 9.18 5.93 -12.65
N ILE A 246 9.45 7.23 -12.49
CA ILE A 246 9.12 8.22 -13.51
C ILE A 246 10.39 8.78 -14.12
N ILE A 247 10.42 8.81 -15.44
CA ILE A 247 11.48 9.44 -16.23
C ILE A 247 10.92 10.77 -16.75
N VAL A 248 11.60 11.86 -16.45
CA VAL A 248 11.26 13.22 -16.89
C VAL A 248 12.37 13.72 -17.79
N LYS A 249 12.03 13.97 -19.06
CA LYS A 249 12.98 14.48 -20.05
C LYS A 249 13.11 16.00 -19.96
N HIS A 250 14.34 16.49 -20.07
CA HIS A 250 14.65 17.91 -20.30
C HIS A 250 14.25 18.35 -21.72
#